data_AF-M5RGI4-F1
#
_entry.id   AF-M5RGI4-F1
#
_cell.length_a   1.000
_cell.length_b   1.000
_cell.length_c   1.000
_cell.angle_alpha   90.00
_cell.angle_beta   90.00
_cell.angle_gamma   90.00
#
_symmetry.space_group_name_H-M   'P 1'
#
loop_
_entity.id
_entity.type
_entity.pdbx_description
1 polymer ?
#
loop_
_entity_poly.entity_id
_entity_poly.type
_entity_poly.pdbx_seq_one_letter_code
_entity_poly.pdbx_strand_id
1 'polypeptide(L)'
;MNVRPVWIVGELLEFGGDFNKYVTARKLQKEEGILFRHCLRMILLLDEMANVPPLESTVETWEDPLDDLADLLTESCRKIDPQSTDEILSDNKEPVDDLVGLGRRNA
;
A
#
# COMPACT_ATOMS: atom_id res chain seq x y z
N MET A 1 28.99 -7.94 2.85
CA MET A 1 27.53 -7.74 3.05
C MET A 1 26.88 -7.91 1.70
N ASN A 2 26.03 -8.92 1.51
CA ASN A 2 25.31 -9.12 0.24
C ASN A 2 23.95 -8.43 0.36
N VAL A 3 23.71 -7.40 -0.44
CA VAL A 3 22.45 -6.65 -0.46
C VAL A 3 21.64 -7.13 -1.65
N ARG A 4 20.41 -7.61 -1.41
CA ARG A 4 19.48 -8.01 -2.46
C ARG A 4 18.37 -6.96 -2.55
N PRO A 5 18.28 -6.17 -3.64
CA PRO A 5 17.14 -5.30 -3.85
C PRO A 5 15.87 -6.14 -4.06
N VAL A 6 14.75 -5.66 -3.52
CA VAL A 6 13.44 -6.32 -3.65
C VAL A 6 12.44 -5.28 -4.10
N TRP A 7 11.80 -5.51 -5.25
CA TRP A 7 10.75 -4.64 -5.77
C TRP A 7 9.39 -5.13 -5.29
N ILE A 8 9.09 -4.83 -4.02
CA ILE A 8 7.99 -5.48 -3.27
C ILE A 8 6.64 -5.32 -3.95
N VAL A 9 6.16 -4.08 -4.06
CA VAL A 9 4.81 -3.77 -4.55
C VAL A 9 4.67 -4.13 -6.03
N GLY A 10 5.67 -3.79 -6.84
CA GLY A 10 5.65 -4.09 -8.28
C GLY A 10 5.60 -5.60 -8.56
N GLU A 11 6.46 -6.40 -7.92
CA GLU A 11 6.40 -7.85 -8.09
C GLU A 11 5.10 -8.42 -7.51
N LEU A 12 4.62 -7.95 -6.36
CA LEU A 12 3.34 -8.40 -5.81
C LEU A 12 2.16 -8.19 -6.79
N LEU A 13 2.17 -7.10 -7.56
CA LEU A 13 1.20 -6.85 -8.63
C LEU A 13 1.32 -7.83 -9.79
N GLU A 14 2.55 -8.22 -10.18
CA GLU A 14 2.77 -9.27 -11.19
C GLU A 14 2.19 -10.63 -10.75
N PHE A 15 2.13 -10.88 -9.44
CA PHE A 15 1.47 -12.05 -8.85
C PHE A 15 -0.04 -11.83 -8.58
N GLY A 16 -0.62 -10.72 -9.05
CA GLY A 16 -2.05 -10.42 -8.91
C GLY A 16 -2.49 -10.18 -7.45
N GLY A 17 -1.58 -9.69 -6.60
CA GLY A 17 -1.84 -9.50 -5.17
C GLY A 17 -1.77 -10.78 -4.34
N ASP A 18 -1.38 -11.92 -4.92
CA ASP A 18 -1.19 -13.16 -4.16
C ASP A 18 0.16 -13.16 -3.44
N PHE A 19 0.14 -12.64 -2.20
CA PHE A 19 1.33 -12.47 -1.39
C PHE A 19 2.04 -13.79 -1.07
N ASN A 20 1.29 -14.85 -0.79
CA ASN A 20 1.85 -16.18 -0.50
C ASN A 20 2.59 -16.75 -1.71
N LYS A 21 2.01 -16.62 -2.92
CA LYS A 21 2.68 -17.02 -4.17
C LYS A 21 3.96 -16.22 -4.40
N TYR A 22 3.90 -14.90 -4.24
CA TYR A 22 5.04 -14.00 -4.40
C TYR A 22 6.21 -14.38 -3.48
N VAL A 23 5.95 -14.44 -2.17
CA VAL A 23 6.96 -14.74 -1.15
C VAL A 23 7.57 -16.13 -1.36
N THR A 24 6.74 -17.11 -1.74
CA THR A 24 7.21 -18.46 -2.02
C THR A 24 8.10 -18.52 -3.25
N ALA A 25 7.67 -17.89 -4.36
CA ALA A 25 8.41 -17.87 -5.62
C ALA A 25 9.76 -17.16 -5.50
N ARG A 26 9.86 -16.12 -4.66
CA ARG A 26 11.09 -15.32 -4.46
C ARG A 26 11.98 -15.80 -3.31
N LYS A 27 11.55 -16.83 -2.57
CA LYS A 27 12.21 -17.38 -1.38
C LYS A 27 12.38 -16.33 -0.26
N LEU A 28 11.31 -15.59 0.02
CA LEU A 28 11.30 -14.47 0.97
C LEU A 28 10.53 -14.79 2.26
N GLN A 29 10.28 -16.07 2.57
CA GLN A 29 9.43 -16.48 3.70
C GLN A 29 9.94 -15.96 5.05
N LYS A 30 11.25 -15.72 5.18
CA LYS A 30 11.84 -15.19 6.42
C LYS A 30 11.61 -13.68 6.56
N GLU A 31 11.36 -13.00 5.45
CA GLU A 31 11.18 -11.57 5.32
C GLU A 31 9.69 -11.18 5.20
N GLU A 32 8.77 -12.16 5.22
CA GLU A 32 7.33 -11.95 5.09
C GLU A 32 6.80 -10.82 5.98
N GLY A 33 7.16 -10.81 7.27
CA GLY A 33 6.71 -9.77 8.18
C GLY A 33 7.23 -8.36 7.84
N ILE A 34 8.45 -8.22 7.29
CA ILE A 34 8.94 -6.90 6.85
C ILE A 34 8.26 -6.48 5.55
N LEU A 35 8.03 -7.41 4.62
CA LEU A 35 7.32 -7.15 3.36
C LEU A 35 5.88 -6.68 3.62
N PHE A 36 5.16 -7.37 4.52
CA PHE A 36 3.80 -7.03 4.94
C PHE A 36 3.73 -5.60 5.48
N ARG A 37 4.60 -5.25 6.44
CA ARG A 37 4.64 -3.88 7.00
C ARG A 37 4.94 -2.80 5.97
N HIS A 38 5.77 -3.08 4.96
CA HIS A 38 6.05 -2.11 3.90
C HIS A 38 4.88 -1.99 2.91
N CYS A 39 4.11 -3.06 2.68
CA CYS A 39 2.87 -2.95 1.92
C CYS A 39 1.84 -2.09 2.65
N LEU A 40 1.67 -2.26 3.97
CA LEU A 40 0.81 -1.40 4.77
C LEU A 40 1.23 0.08 4.71
N ARG A 41 2.52 0.36 4.86
CA ARG A 41 3.04 1.74 4.70
C ARG A 41 2.82 2.30 3.29
N MET A 42 2.89 1.45 2.27
CA MET A 42 2.60 1.89 0.90
C MET A 42 1.13 2.30 0.76
N ILE A 43 0.19 1.56 1.35
CA ILE A 43 -1.24 1.92 1.33
C ILE A 43 -1.44 3.31 1.92
N LEU A 44 -0.86 3.57 3.10
CA LEU A 44 -0.93 4.88 3.75
C LEU A 44 -0.31 6.00 2.87
N LEU A 45 0.85 5.71 2.27
CA LEU A 45 1.50 6.66 1.35
C LEU A 45 0.63 6.96 0.13
N LEU A 46 -0.07 5.98 -0.43
CA LEU A 46 -0.96 6.17 -1.57
C LEU A 46 -2.13 7.08 -1.20
N ASP A 47 -2.72 6.87 -0.02
CA ASP A 47 -3.80 7.71 0.51
C ASP A 47 -3.35 9.17 0.71
N GLU A 48 -2.14 9.39 1.24
CA GLU A 48 -1.56 10.74 1.39
C GLU A 48 -1.32 11.40 0.04
N MET A 49 -0.78 10.65 -0.93
CA MET A 49 -0.42 11.16 -2.25
C MET A 49 -1.63 11.38 -3.16
N ALA A 50 -2.78 10.75 -2.91
CA ALA A 50 -4.00 10.93 -3.68
C ALA A 50 -4.47 12.40 -3.76
N ASN A 51 -4.16 13.20 -2.73
CA ASN A 51 -4.50 14.63 -2.68
C ASN A 51 -3.43 15.56 -3.26
N VAL A 52 -2.32 15.01 -3.74
CA VAL A 52 -1.17 15.77 -4.26
C VAL A 52 -0.99 15.44 -5.74
N PRO A 53 -1.88 15.93 -6.63
CA PRO A 53 -1.77 15.67 -8.05
C PRO A 53 -0.56 16.40 -8.65
N PRO A 54 0.11 15.80 -9.66
CA PRO A 54 1.01 16.53 -10.54
C PRO A 54 0.37 17.78 -11.15
N LEU A 55 1.17 18.79 -11.50
CA LEU A 55 0.71 20.08 -12.03
C LEU A 55 -0.19 19.94 -13.29
N GLU A 56 0.03 18.87 -14.04
CA GLU A 56 -0.64 18.51 -15.28
C GLU A 56 -1.92 17.66 -15.09
N SER A 57 -2.36 17.43 -13.85
CA SER A 57 -3.52 16.58 -13.53
C SER A 57 -4.42 17.21 -12.47
N THR A 58 -5.63 16.66 -12.30
CA THR A 58 -6.53 17.02 -11.19
C THR A 58 -6.51 15.93 -10.13
N VAL A 59 -6.92 16.28 -8.89
CA VAL A 59 -7.11 15.31 -7.80
C VAL A 59 -7.98 14.13 -8.27
N GLU A 60 -9.11 14.42 -8.90
CA GLU A 60 -10.05 13.40 -9.42
C GLU A 60 -9.39 12.41 -10.39
N THR A 61 -8.56 12.89 -11.32
CA THR A 61 -7.88 11.99 -12.27
C THR A 61 -6.66 11.28 -11.69
N TRP A 62 -6.14 11.79 -10.57
CA TRP A 62 -4.91 11.33 -9.94
C TRP A 62 -5.18 10.27 -8.87
N GLU A 63 -6.27 10.43 -8.12
CA GLU A 63 -6.65 9.52 -7.05
C GLU A 63 -7.04 8.13 -7.57
N ASP A 64 -7.76 8.03 -8.70
CA ASP A 64 -8.26 6.76 -9.25
C ASP A 64 -7.19 5.65 -9.33
N PRO A 65 -6.03 5.83 -9.99
CA PRO A 65 -5.01 4.78 -10.07
C PRO A 65 -4.32 4.48 -8.73
N LEU A 66 -4.30 5.44 -7.80
CA LEU A 66 -3.73 5.26 -6.46
C LEU A 66 -4.69 4.47 -5.58
N ASP A 67 -5.98 4.77 -5.67
CA ASP A 67 -7.06 4.08 -4.98
C ASP A 67 -7.14 2.62 -5.40
N ASP A 68 -7.09 2.34 -6.71
CA ASP A 68 -7.07 0.98 -7.25
C ASP A 68 -5.89 0.17 -6.70
N LEU A 69 -4.70 0.78 -6.64
CA LEU A 69 -3.51 0.13 -6.11
C LEU A 69 -3.62 -0.10 -4.61
N ALA A 70 -4.08 0.90 -3.86
CA ALA A 70 -4.24 0.82 -2.42
C ALA A 70 -5.30 -0.22 -2.04
N ASP A 71 -6.37 -0.38 -2.82
CA ASP A 71 -7.39 -1.43 -2.62
C ASP A 71 -6.82 -2.82 -2.85
N LEU A 72 -6.08 -3.01 -3.95
CA LEU A 72 -5.44 -4.29 -4.23
C LEU A 72 -4.47 -4.68 -3.11
N LEU A 73 -3.64 -3.74 -2.66
CA LEU A 73 -2.70 -3.97 -1.57
C LEU A 73 -3.41 -4.23 -0.24
N THR A 74 -4.51 -3.51 0.04
CA THR A 74 -5.35 -3.70 1.22
C THR A 74 -5.91 -5.12 1.25
N GLU A 75 -6.52 -5.57 0.15
CA GLU A 75 -7.07 -6.93 0.05
C GLU A 75 -5.96 -7.99 0.15
N SER A 76 -4.80 -7.73 -0.43
CA SER A 76 -3.63 -8.61 -0.32
C SER A 76 -3.15 -8.74 1.13
N CYS A 77 -3.08 -7.62 1.87
CA CYS A 77 -2.67 -7.60 3.27
C CYS A 77 -3.71 -8.24 4.19
N ARG A 78 -5.01 -7.96 3.97
CA ARG A 78 -6.11 -8.56 4.72
C ARG A 78 -6.14 -10.08 4.62
N LYS A 79 -5.77 -10.66 3.47
CA LYS A 79 -5.65 -12.13 3.33
C LYS A 79 -4.56 -12.76 4.19
N ILE A 80 -3.57 -11.98 4.61
CA ILE A 80 -2.45 -12.45 5.46
C ILE A 80 -2.83 -12.28 6.93
N ASP A 81 -3.18 -11.05 7.30
CA ASP A 81 -3.57 -10.69 8.66
C ASP A 81 -4.62 -9.56 8.61
N PRO A 82 -5.92 -9.91 8.66
CA PRO A 82 -7.01 -8.94 8.62
C PRO A 82 -6.96 -7.98 9.81
N GLN A 83 -6.68 -8.50 11.00
CA GLN A 83 -6.73 -7.71 12.24
C GLN A 83 -5.66 -6.62 12.22
N SER A 84 -4.39 -6.99 11.99
CA SER A 84 -3.31 -6.00 11.95
C SER A 84 -3.47 -5.01 10.80
N THR A 85 -4.04 -5.46 9.67
CA THR A 85 -4.32 -4.58 8.52
C THR A 85 -5.36 -3.53 8.88
N ASP A 86 -6.51 -3.95 9.41
CA ASP A 86 -7.60 -3.04 9.73
C ASP A 86 -7.26 -2.11 10.90
N GLU A 87 -6.51 -2.57 11.90
CA GLU A 87 -5.98 -1.72 12.97
C GLU A 87 -5.12 -0.57 12.42
N ILE A 88 -4.12 -0.87 11.58
CA ILE A 88 -3.21 0.14 11.03
C ILE A 88 -3.93 1.12 10.09
N LEU A 89 -4.88 0.64 9.28
CA LEU A 89 -5.64 1.50 8.38
C LEU A 89 -6.71 2.34 9.11
N SER A 90 -7.15 1.90 10.29
CA SER A 90 -8.10 2.67 11.12
C SER A 90 -7.39 3.72 11.98
N ASP A 91 -6.22 3.40 12.53
CA ASP A 91 -5.45 4.29 13.42
C ASP A 91 -4.81 5.48 12.68
N ASN A 92 -4.57 5.37 11.37
CA ASN A 92 -4.04 6.48 10.56
C ASN A 92 -5.07 7.55 10.19
N LYS A 93 -6.23 7.57 10.86
CA LYS A 93 -7.23 8.65 10.78
C LYS A 93 -6.94 9.81 11.74
N GLU A 94 -5.73 9.90 12.30
CA GLU A 94 -5.25 11.07 13.07
C GLU A 94 -5.02 12.29 12.15
N PRO A 95 -5.08 13.54 12.68
CA PRO A 95 -5.39 14.71 11.87
C PRO A 95 -4.32 14.92 10.80
N VAL A 96 -4.79 14.83 9.56
CA VAL A 96 -4.05 15.20 8.35
C VAL A 96 -3.42 16.56 8.60
N ASP A 97 -2.15 16.71 8.25
CA ASP A 97 -1.50 18.02 8.16
C ASP A 97 -2.46 18.98 7.44
N ASP A 98 -2.78 20.14 8.04
CA ASP A 98 -3.76 21.12 7.52
C ASP A 98 -3.46 21.56 6.07
N LEU A 99 -2.28 21.20 5.56
CA LEU A 99 -1.78 21.44 4.21
C LEU A 99 -2.30 20.45 3.15
N VAL A 100 -2.81 19.28 3.52
CA VAL A 100 -3.30 18.25 2.58
C VAL A 100 -4.69 17.77 3.01
N GLY A 101 -5.66 17.72 2.10
CA GLY A 101 -7.02 17.23 2.42
C GLY A 101 -7.05 15.72 2.69
N LEU A 102 -8.14 15.22 3.27
CA LEU A 102 -8.43 13.77 3.33
C LEU A 102 -8.79 13.28 1.92
N GLY A 103 -8.12 12.21 1.46
CA GLY A 103 -8.44 11.55 0.17
C GLY A 103 -9.79 10.83 0.26
N ARG A 104 -10.42 10.53 -0.88
CA ARG A 104 -11.79 9.95 -0.91
C ARG A 104 -11.94 8.66 -0.12
N ARG A 105 -10.90 7.84 -0.03
CA ARG A 105 -10.86 6.61 0.78
C ARG A 105 -11.00 6.87 2.28
N ASN A 106 -10.59 8.05 2.73
CA ASN A 106 -10.52 8.47 4.13
C ASN A 106 -11.46 9.63 4.47
N ALA A 107 -12.27 10.10 3.51
CA ALA A 107 -13.24 11.18 3.66
C ALA A 107 -14.56 10.74 4.31
#